data_AF-A0A837KG74-F1
#
_entry.id   AF-A0A837KG74-F1
#
_cell.length_a   1.000
_cell.length_b   1.000
_cell.length_c   1.000
_cell.angle_alpha   90.00
_cell.angle_beta   90.00
_cell.angle_gamma   90.00
#
_symmetry.space_group_name_H-M   'P 1'
#
loop_
_entity.id
_entity.type
_entity.pdbx_description
1 polymer ?
#
loop_
_entity_poly.entity_id
_entity_poly.type
_entity_poly.pdbx_seq_one_letter_code
_entity_poly.pdbx_strand_id
1 'polypeptide(L)'
;MKRFTLSLFVIVLIATLYGCGPKGDPKETLESYYTNVINANYDAAYGLLSEADRKATSKEDFVLFMQLNAELYKLNGVEVKQAEKNRETIVFDVTEKQHSYTEEKDKSHTYKRLVVVENDEWKVFADKTYGDSIAGQMVRIGQLHLNGIGEKKESPNEAAMWFNKALKRDSAHNDANFGLALSYMKLGRFEESIDAAKKFVDSETDSIKKSDGLNVLGVSYEAMRDVAKAKEAYQKAVESNPDNEYAKTNLSRYK
;
A
#
# COMPACT_ATOMS: atom_id res chain seq x y z
N MET A 1 15.19 -22.59 -3.81
CA MET A 1 14.17 -23.40 -3.09
C MET A 1 14.04 -22.87 -1.67
N LYS A 2 13.12 -21.92 -1.43
CA LYS A 2 12.85 -21.41 -0.08
C LYS A 2 11.83 -22.34 0.58
N ARG A 3 12.21 -22.91 1.73
CA ARG A 3 11.36 -23.77 2.56
C ARG A 3 10.20 -22.92 3.11
N PHE A 4 8.97 -23.27 2.73
CA PHE A 4 7.77 -22.80 3.42
C PHE A 4 7.71 -23.52 4.78
N THR A 5 8.04 -22.81 5.86
CA THR A 5 7.69 -23.23 7.22
C THR A 5 6.20 -23.00 7.41
N LEU A 6 5.44 -24.09 7.38
CA LEU A 6 4.03 -24.14 7.74
C LEU A 6 3.93 -23.92 9.27
N SER A 7 3.70 -22.68 9.70
CA SER A 7 3.44 -22.37 11.11
C SER A 7 2.07 -22.93 11.48
N LEU A 8 2.08 -24.00 12.25
CA LEU A 8 0.92 -24.67 12.83
C LEU A 8 0.26 -23.74 13.86
N PHE A 9 -0.82 -23.04 13.48
CA PHE A 9 -1.65 -22.34 14.46
C PHE A 9 -2.39 -23.36 15.33
N VAL A 10 -2.03 -23.42 16.60
CA VAL A 10 -2.75 -24.18 17.61
C VAL A 10 -4.06 -23.44 17.92
N ILE A 11 -5.16 -23.87 17.29
CA ILE A 11 -6.50 -23.45 17.65
C ILE A 11 -6.86 -24.18 18.95
N VAL A 12 -7.00 -23.43 20.04
CA VAL A 12 -7.43 -23.96 21.34
C VAL A 12 -8.92 -24.32 21.23
N LEU A 13 -9.20 -25.63 21.20
CA LEU A 13 -10.56 -26.19 21.29
C LEU A 13 -11.15 -25.91 22.67
N ILE A 14 -12.27 -25.18 22.71
CA ILE A 14 -13.24 -25.28 23.81
C ILE A 14 -14.51 -25.86 23.21
N ALA A 15 -14.68 -27.18 23.39
CA ALA A 15 -15.89 -27.89 22.99
C ALA A 15 -16.89 -27.89 24.16
N THR A 16 -17.97 -27.13 24.03
CA THR A 16 -19.20 -27.35 24.81
C THR A 16 -20.32 -27.80 23.86
N LEU A 17 -20.89 -28.96 24.15
CA LEU A 17 -21.90 -29.64 23.34
C LEU A 17 -23.32 -29.12 23.61
N TYR A 18 -24.11 -29.12 22.52
CA TYR A 18 -25.58 -29.05 22.38
C TYR A 18 -26.25 -27.67 22.30
N GLY A 19 -26.80 -27.36 21.11
CA GLY A 19 -28.22 -27.03 21.06
C GLY A 19 -28.73 -25.96 20.10
N CYS A 20 -27.90 -25.30 19.30
CA CYS A 20 -28.32 -24.47 18.15
C CYS A 20 -27.07 -24.26 17.29
N GLY A 21 -27.22 -24.22 15.96
CA GLY A 21 -26.13 -23.70 15.13
C GLY A 21 -25.82 -22.24 15.51
N PRO A 22 -24.68 -21.69 15.07
CA PRO A 22 -24.35 -20.29 15.31
C PRO A 22 -25.51 -19.39 14.84
N LYS A 23 -25.74 -18.27 15.53
CA LYS A 23 -26.81 -17.34 15.18
C LYS A 23 -26.57 -16.73 13.80
N GLY A 24 -27.59 -16.79 12.94
CA GLY A 24 -27.58 -16.19 11.61
C GLY A 24 -26.94 -17.06 10.52
N ASP A 25 -26.78 -16.48 9.34
CA ASP A 25 -26.22 -17.15 8.16
C ASP A 25 -24.77 -16.66 7.88
N PRO A 26 -23.82 -17.57 7.60
CA PRO A 26 -22.42 -17.22 7.36
C PRO A 26 -22.23 -16.43 6.06
N LYS A 27 -23.05 -16.68 5.04
CA LYS A 27 -23.00 -15.94 3.78
C LYS A 27 -23.53 -14.52 4.00
N GLU A 28 -24.66 -14.36 4.69
CA GLU A 28 -25.21 -13.05 5.06
C GLU A 28 -24.22 -12.23 5.90
N THR A 29 -23.49 -12.88 6.81
CA THR A 29 -22.43 -12.24 7.60
C THR A 29 -21.32 -11.68 6.71
N LEU A 30 -20.86 -12.48 5.73
CA LEU A 30 -19.82 -12.06 4.79
C LEU A 30 -20.32 -10.96 3.83
N GLU A 31 -21.55 -11.08 3.34
CA GLU A 31 -22.17 -10.05 2.50
C GLU A 31 -22.32 -8.74 3.28
N SER A 32 -22.75 -8.80 4.55
CA SER A 32 -22.84 -7.64 5.44
C SER A 32 -21.48 -6.97 5.67
N TYR A 33 -20.40 -7.74 5.80
CA TYR A 33 -19.04 -7.20 5.86
C TYR A 33 -18.73 -6.35 4.61
N TYR A 34 -18.94 -6.89 3.41
CA TYR A 34 -18.68 -6.14 2.18
C TYR A 34 -19.65 -4.99 1.96
N THR A 35 -20.92 -5.11 2.35
CA THR A 35 -21.87 -3.99 2.33
C THR A 35 -21.38 -2.84 3.20
N ASN A 36 -20.88 -3.11 4.41
CA ASN A 36 -20.29 -2.09 5.26
C ASN A 36 -19.04 -1.48 4.64
N VAL A 37 -18.18 -2.26 3.99
CA VAL A 37 -17.01 -1.75 3.25
C VAL A 37 -17.44 -0.83 2.09
N ILE A 38 -18.39 -1.25 1.26
CA ILE A 38 -18.90 -0.47 0.12
C ILE A 38 -19.52 0.86 0.59
N ASN A 39 -20.23 0.82 1.71
CA ASN A 39 -20.87 2.01 2.31
C ASN A 39 -19.93 2.83 3.20
N ALA A 40 -18.63 2.54 3.19
CA ALA A 40 -17.61 3.18 4.03
C ALA A 40 -17.90 3.16 5.55
N ASN A 41 -18.70 2.20 6.01
CA ASN A 41 -18.96 1.93 7.43
C ASN A 41 -17.90 0.97 8.00
N TYR A 42 -16.65 1.42 8.01
CA TYR A 42 -15.50 0.56 8.35
C TYR A 42 -15.51 0.09 9.81
N ASP A 43 -16.11 0.85 10.73
CA ASP A 43 -16.31 0.42 12.12
C ASP A 43 -17.16 -0.84 12.21
N ALA A 44 -18.28 -0.87 11.48
CA ALA A 44 -19.15 -2.04 11.45
C ALA A 44 -18.49 -3.22 10.72
N ALA A 45 -17.77 -2.96 9.62
CA ALA A 45 -16.99 -3.98 8.93
C ALA A 45 -15.94 -4.62 9.86
N TYR A 46 -15.22 -3.81 10.65
CA TYR A 46 -14.26 -4.30 11.64
C TYR A 46 -14.92 -5.15 12.73
N GLY A 47 -16.13 -4.76 13.17
CA GLY A 47 -16.92 -5.53 14.16
C GLY A 47 -17.29 -6.95 13.71
N LEU A 48 -17.35 -7.19 12.40
CA LEU A 48 -17.65 -8.49 11.79
C LEU A 48 -16.40 -9.37 11.59
N LEU A 49 -15.19 -8.83 11.79
CA LEU A 49 -13.96 -9.60 11.72
C LEU A 49 -13.80 -10.55 12.90
N SER A 50 -13.08 -11.64 12.66
CA SER A 50 -12.66 -12.62 13.65
C SER A 50 -11.85 -11.98 14.79
N GLU A 51 -11.85 -12.59 15.97
CA GLU A 51 -11.00 -12.17 17.08
C GLU A 51 -9.51 -12.22 16.70
N ALA A 52 -9.10 -13.21 15.89
CA ALA A 52 -7.73 -13.31 15.38
C ALA A 52 -7.32 -12.08 14.56
N ASP A 53 -8.16 -11.65 13.61
CA ASP A 53 -7.89 -10.45 12.79
C ASP A 53 -7.89 -9.18 13.65
N ARG A 54 -8.81 -9.06 14.61
CA ARG A 54 -8.91 -7.89 15.50
C ARG A 54 -7.75 -7.81 16.51
N LYS A 55 -7.13 -8.94 16.86
CA LYS A 55 -5.87 -8.96 17.63
C LYS A 55 -4.67 -8.61 16.76
N ALA A 56 -4.68 -9.00 15.49
CA ALA A 56 -3.59 -8.75 14.56
C ALA A 56 -3.56 -7.30 14.04
N THR A 57 -4.72 -6.64 13.93
CA THR A 57 -4.84 -5.27 13.44
C THR A 57 -5.75 -4.45 14.35
N SER A 58 -5.26 -3.31 14.84
CA SER A 58 -6.09 -2.36 15.60
C SER A 58 -7.24 -1.84 14.74
N LYS A 59 -8.32 -1.42 15.38
CA LYS A 59 -9.46 -0.83 14.69
C LYS A 59 -9.03 0.42 13.90
N GLU A 60 -8.20 1.26 14.51
CA GLU A 60 -7.68 2.49 13.91
C GLU A 60 -6.89 2.20 12.63
N ASP A 61 -6.00 1.20 12.65
CA ASP A 61 -5.20 0.83 11.47
C ASP A 61 -6.06 0.18 10.39
N PHE A 62 -7.07 -0.63 10.76
CA PHE A 62 -8.02 -1.18 9.80
C PHE A 62 -8.80 -0.07 9.10
N VAL A 63 -9.40 0.86 9.86
CA VAL A 63 -10.17 1.97 9.30
C VAL A 63 -9.29 2.84 8.41
N LEU A 64 -8.09 3.19 8.86
CA LEU A 64 -7.14 3.97 8.07
C LEU A 64 -6.75 3.24 6.78
N PHE A 65 -6.43 1.95 6.85
CA PHE A 65 -6.14 1.15 5.66
C PHE A 65 -7.29 1.18 4.65
N MET A 66 -8.54 1.01 5.12
CA MET A 66 -9.71 0.97 4.25
C MET A 66 -9.98 2.32 3.59
N GLN A 67 -9.78 3.42 4.32
CA GLN A 67 -9.85 4.79 3.78
C GLN A 67 -8.79 5.01 2.69
N LEU A 68 -7.54 4.64 2.95
CA LEU A 68 -6.47 4.77 1.95
C LEU A 68 -6.73 3.88 0.74
N ASN A 69 -7.27 2.68 0.94
CA ASN A 69 -7.59 1.78 -0.16
C ASN A 69 -8.72 2.34 -1.03
N ALA A 70 -9.68 3.06 -0.44
CA ALA A 70 -10.74 3.76 -1.16
C ALA A 70 -10.22 4.93 -2.02
N GLU A 71 -9.06 5.51 -1.69
CA GLU A 71 -8.38 6.51 -2.54
C GLU A 71 -7.70 5.88 -3.76
N LEU A 72 -7.46 4.56 -3.73
CA LEU A 72 -6.76 3.81 -4.78
C LEU A 72 -7.72 2.98 -5.65
N TYR A 73 -8.84 2.54 -5.06
CA TYR A 73 -9.80 1.66 -5.68
C TYR A 73 -11.23 1.96 -5.23
N LYS A 74 -12.18 1.81 -6.15
CA LYS A 74 -13.61 1.80 -5.82
C LYS A 74 -14.18 0.39 -5.90
N LEU A 75 -14.69 -0.13 -4.80
CA LEU A 75 -15.40 -1.42 -4.79
C LEU A 75 -16.84 -1.24 -5.29
N ASN A 76 -17.10 -1.68 -6.53
CA ASN A 76 -18.40 -1.54 -7.19
C ASN A 76 -19.40 -2.64 -6.81
N GLY A 77 -18.89 -3.80 -6.37
CA GLY A 77 -19.74 -4.91 -5.95
C GLY A 77 -18.93 -6.15 -5.62
N VAL A 78 -19.60 -7.09 -4.97
CA VAL A 78 -19.02 -8.37 -4.56
C VAL A 78 -19.98 -9.49 -4.88
N GLU A 79 -19.48 -10.56 -5.49
CA GLU A 79 -20.21 -11.82 -5.64
C GLU A 79 -19.65 -12.86 -4.67
N VAL A 80 -20.52 -13.48 -3.88
CA VAL A 80 -20.16 -14.49 -2.89
C VAL A 80 -20.78 -15.83 -3.27
N LYS A 81 -19.93 -16.83 -3.53
CA LYS A 81 -20.35 -18.21 -3.83
C LYS A 81 -19.75 -19.15 -2.80
N GLN A 82 -20.56 -20.00 -2.18
CA GLN A 82 -20.04 -21.01 -1.27
C GLN A 82 -19.19 -22.01 -2.05
N ALA A 83 -17.95 -22.20 -1.62
CA ALA A 83 -17.01 -23.12 -2.24
C ALA A 83 -16.99 -24.45 -1.48
N GLU A 84 -16.80 -24.39 -0.17
CA GLU A 84 -16.59 -25.57 0.68
C GLU A 84 -17.24 -25.36 2.05
N LYS A 85 -17.68 -26.45 2.67
CA LYS A 85 -18.20 -26.46 4.05
C LYS A 85 -17.42 -27.48 4.87
N ASN A 86 -16.70 -27.01 5.88
CA ASN A 86 -16.12 -27.82 6.94
C ASN A 86 -16.99 -27.68 8.21
N ARG A 87 -16.77 -28.53 9.23
CA ARG A 87 -17.63 -28.60 10.43
C ARG A 87 -17.78 -27.27 11.16
N GLU A 88 -16.75 -26.42 11.16
CA GLU A 88 -16.71 -25.15 11.93
C GLU A 88 -16.34 -23.93 11.07
N THR A 89 -16.19 -24.11 9.76
CA THR A 89 -15.73 -23.06 8.85
C THR A 89 -16.42 -23.21 7.50
N ILE A 90 -16.92 -22.09 6.97
CA ILE A 90 -17.42 -22.01 5.60
C ILE A 90 -16.41 -21.25 4.76
N VAL A 91 -16.07 -21.79 3.60
CA VAL A 91 -15.19 -21.15 2.63
C VAL A 91 -16.05 -20.62 1.50
N PHE A 92 -15.89 -19.33 1.20
CA PHE A 92 -16.53 -18.67 0.08
C PHE A 92 -15.49 -18.28 -0.97
N ASP A 93 -15.83 -18.52 -2.24
CA ASP A 93 -15.18 -17.82 -3.34
C ASP A 93 -15.83 -16.43 -3.44
N VAL A 94 -15.03 -15.40 -3.20
CA VAL A 94 -15.43 -13.99 -3.25
C VAL A 94 -14.84 -13.39 -4.51
N THR A 95 -15.69 -12.84 -5.37
CA THR A 95 -15.27 -12.05 -6.52
C THR A 95 -15.57 -10.58 -6.26
N GLU A 96 -14.53 -9.78 -6.02
CA GLU A 96 -14.64 -8.33 -5.92
C GLU A 96 -14.56 -7.70 -7.31
N LYS A 97 -15.48 -6.78 -7.61
CA LYS A 97 -15.45 -5.94 -8.80
C LYS A 97 -15.01 -4.54 -8.39
N GLN A 98 -13.83 -4.12 -8.83
CA GLN A 98 -13.21 -2.88 -8.41
C GLN A 98 -12.80 -2.03 -9.60
N HIS A 99 -12.97 -0.71 -9.50
CA HIS A 99 -12.33 0.24 -10.39
C HIS A 99 -10.97 0.64 -9.83
N SER A 100 -9.90 0.54 -10.63
CA SER A 100 -8.56 1.01 -10.27
C SER A 100 -8.37 2.44 -10.78
N TYR A 101 -8.24 3.42 -9.88
CA TYR A 101 -7.98 4.81 -10.26
C TYR A 101 -6.57 5.00 -10.85
N THR A 102 -5.63 4.10 -10.53
CA THR A 102 -4.28 4.19 -11.11
C THR A 102 -4.28 3.78 -12.59
N GLU A 103 -5.12 2.82 -12.96
CA GLU A 103 -5.12 2.24 -14.30
C GLU A 103 -6.36 2.63 -15.12
N GLU A 104 -7.29 3.39 -14.52
CA GLU A 104 -8.57 3.81 -15.09
C GLU A 104 -9.33 2.65 -15.74
N LYS A 105 -9.36 1.50 -15.05
CA LYS A 105 -10.04 0.30 -15.51
C LYS A 105 -10.69 -0.49 -14.40
N ASP A 106 -11.77 -1.15 -14.78
CA ASP A 106 -12.43 -2.14 -13.95
C ASP A 106 -11.63 -3.44 -13.96
N LYS A 107 -11.50 -4.03 -12.77
CA LYS A 107 -10.88 -5.32 -12.51
C LYS A 107 -11.82 -6.17 -11.69
N SER A 108 -11.67 -7.48 -11.85
CA SER A 108 -12.26 -8.44 -10.95
C SER A 108 -11.17 -9.33 -10.40
N HIS A 109 -11.24 -9.61 -9.10
CA HIS A 109 -10.34 -10.53 -8.44
C HIS A 109 -11.15 -11.51 -7.60
N THR A 110 -10.91 -12.80 -7.83
CA THR A 110 -11.54 -13.88 -7.08
C THR A 110 -10.54 -14.49 -6.12
N TYR A 111 -10.94 -14.62 -4.85
CA TYR A 111 -10.12 -15.22 -3.81
C TYR A 111 -11.01 -15.92 -2.77
N LYS A 112 -10.40 -16.77 -1.93
CA LYS A 112 -11.11 -17.48 -0.87
C LYS A 112 -11.20 -16.63 0.39
N ARG A 113 -12.37 -16.58 1.00
CA ARG A 113 -12.60 -15.99 2.32
C ARG A 113 -13.24 -17.01 3.24
N LEU A 114 -12.76 -17.09 4.47
CA LEU A 114 -13.30 -17.98 5.49
C LEU A 114 -14.30 -17.21 6.36
N VAL A 115 -15.36 -17.89 6.75
CA VAL A 115 -16.27 -17.45 7.81
C VAL A 115 -16.25 -18.53 8.90
N VAL A 116 -15.88 -18.12 10.10
CA VAL A 116 -15.61 -18.98 11.26
C VAL A 116 -16.66 -18.74 12.35
N VAL A 117 -16.82 -19.71 13.24
CA VAL A 117 -17.69 -19.60 14.41
C VAL A 117 -16.88 -19.11 15.60
N GLU A 118 -17.32 -18.03 16.25
CA GLU A 118 -16.76 -17.51 17.48
C GLU A 118 -17.89 -17.14 18.44
N ASN A 119 -17.91 -17.71 19.65
CA ASN A 119 -18.94 -17.43 20.67
C ASN A 119 -20.38 -17.51 20.14
N ASP A 120 -20.69 -18.59 19.39
CA ASP A 120 -21.98 -18.82 18.74
C ASP A 120 -22.40 -17.78 17.67
N GLU A 121 -21.47 -16.97 17.17
CA GLU A 121 -21.66 -16.03 16.06
C GLU A 121 -20.74 -16.34 14.88
N TRP A 122 -21.18 -16.00 13.67
CA TRP A 122 -20.34 -16.03 12.48
C TRP A 122 -19.44 -14.79 12.42
N LYS A 123 -18.17 -14.98 12.07
CA LYS A 123 -17.17 -13.92 11.86
C LYS A 123 -16.39 -14.12 10.58
N VAL A 124 -16.04 -13.01 9.93
CA VAL A 124 -15.20 -13.03 8.73
C VAL A 124 -13.74 -13.19 9.16
N PHE A 125 -13.09 -14.25 8.68
CA PHE A 125 -11.65 -14.45 8.84
C PHE A 125 -10.94 -13.91 7.59
N ALA A 126 -10.28 -12.77 7.75
CA ALA A 126 -9.64 -12.05 6.67
C ALA A 126 -8.21 -12.53 6.39
N ASP A 127 -7.50 -12.97 7.42
CA ASP A 127 -6.09 -13.39 7.39
C ASP A 127 -5.16 -12.32 6.81
N LYS A 128 -5.33 -11.08 7.30
CA LYS A 128 -4.57 -9.91 6.80
C LYS A 128 -4.03 -9.05 7.95
N THR A 129 -2.78 -8.65 7.83
CA THR A 129 -2.17 -7.58 8.64
C THR A 129 -2.23 -6.27 7.86
N TYR A 130 -3.21 -5.42 8.18
CA TYR A 130 -3.42 -4.19 7.42
C TYR A 130 -2.38 -3.12 7.72
N GLY A 131 -1.83 -3.11 8.94
CA GLY A 131 -0.90 -2.09 9.44
C GLY A 131 0.40 -1.94 8.63
N ASP A 132 0.99 -3.05 8.19
CA ASP A 132 2.29 -3.07 7.50
C ASP A 132 2.24 -2.40 6.13
N SER A 133 1.06 -2.34 5.54
CA SER A 133 0.85 -1.81 4.18
C SER A 133 0.43 -0.34 4.14
N ILE A 134 0.14 0.28 5.30
CA ILE A 134 -0.37 1.66 5.39
C ILE A 134 0.62 2.66 4.77
N ALA A 135 1.90 2.56 5.11
CA ALA A 135 2.93 3.45 4.57
C ALA A 135 3.03 3.30 3.04
N GLY A 136 3.01 2.05 2.53
CA GLY A 136 3.01 1.77 1.10
C GLY A 136 1.80 2.35 0.36
N GLN A 137 0.60 2.29 0.97
CA GLN A 137 -0.59 2.93 0.39
C GLN A 137 -0.46 4.46 0.35
N MET A 138 0.05 5.08 1.41
CA MET A 138 0.31 6.52 1.43
C MET A 138 1.31 6.93 0.33
N VAL A 139 2.37 6.14 0.11
CA VAL A 139 3.32 6.37 -0.99
C VAL A 139 2.61 6.28 -2.35
N ARG A 140 1.76 5.28 -2.57
CA ARG A 140 1.00 5.15 -3.82
C ARG A 140 0.07 6.33 -4.05
N ILE A 141 -0.65 6.80 -3.03
CA ILE A 141 -1.50 7.99 -3.12
C ILE A 141 -0.65 9.23 -3.43
N GLY A 142 0.51 9.37 -2.78
CA GLY A 142 1.47 10.44 -3.07
C GLY A 142 1.92 10.44 -4.53
N GLN A 143 2.17 9.26 -5.11
CA GLN A 143 2.51 9.11 -6.53
C GLN A 143 1.36 9.51 -7.47
N LEU A 144 0.11 9.22 -7.10
CA LEU A 144 -1.05 9.67 -7.91
C LEU A 144 -1.13 11.19 -7.95
N HIS A 145 -0.94 11.86 -6.81
CA HIS A 145 -0.87 13.32 -6.75
C HIS A 145 0.34 13.88 -7.47
N LEU A 146 1.50 13.23 -7.40
CA LEU A 146 2.72 13.71 -8.05
C LEU A 146 2.62 13.70 -9.58
N ASN A 147 1.87 12.75 -10.13
CA ASN A 147 1.78 12.52 -11.57
C ASN A 147 0.42 12.90 -12.18
N GLY A 148 -0.55 13.31 -11.35
CA GLY A 148 -1.91 13.62 -11.80
C GLY A 148 -2.62 12.42 -12.43
N ILE A 149 -2.54 11.25 -11.78
CA ILE A 149 -3.12 9.99 -12.27
C ILE A 149 -4.51 9.77 -11.65
N GLY A 150 -5.42 9.28 -12.49
CA GLY A 150 -6.82 8.99 -12.15
C GLY A 150 -7.61 10.25 -11.86
N GLU A 151 -8.41 10.24 -10.78
CA GLU A 151 -9.17 11.42 -10.34
C GLU A 151 -8.30 12.50 -9.67
N LYS A 152 -6.98 12.26 -9.50
CA LYS A 152 -6.08 13.20 -8.82
C LYS A 152 -5.48 14.18 -9.82
N LYS A 153 -5.49 15.47 -9.47
CA LYS A 153 -4.73 16.50 -10.20
C LYS A 153 -3.26 16.46 -9.78
N GLU A 154 -2.36 16.77 -10.72
CA GLU A 154 -0.94 16.94 -10.41
C GLU A 154 -0.79 18.04 -9.34
N SER A 155 -0.30 17.65 -8.17
CA SER A 155 -0.07 18.51 -7.02
C SER A 155 1.14 18.00 -6.23
N PRO A 156 2.34 18.56 -6.48
CA PRO A 156 3.54 18.21 -5.73
C PRO A 156 3.43 18.51 -4.23
N ASN A 157 2.61 19.47 -3.82
CA ASN A 157 2.36 19.75 -2.40
C ASN A 157 1.57 18.62 -1.72
N GLU A 158 0.50 18.13 -2.36
CA GLU A 158 -0.27 16.98 -1.84
C GLU A 158 0.60 15.71 -1.84
N ALA A 159 1.38 15.49 -2.90
CA ALA A 159 2.33 14.40 -2.98
C ALA A 159 3.32 14.43 -1.79
N ALA A 160 3.95 15.59 -1.55
CA ALA A 160 4.89 15.75 -0.44
C ALA A 160 4.23 15.54 0.93
N MET A 161 2.97 15.97 1.12
CA MET A 161 2.22 15.68 2.33
C MET A 161 2.06 14.17 2.55
N TRP A 162 1.67 13.42 1.52
CA TRP A 162 1.47 11.97 1.61
C TRP A 162 2.76 11.21 1.85
N PHE A 163 3.85 11.57 1.17
CA PHE A 163 5.16 10.95 1.44
C PHE A 163 5.65 11.23 2.86
N ASN A 164 5.42 12.44 3.39
CA ASN A 164 5.73 12.74 4.79
C ASN A 164 4.85 11.94 5.77
N LYS A 165 3.57 11.72 5.47
CA LYS A 165 2.71 10.82 6.27
C LYS A 165 3.24 9.39 6.24
N ALA A 166 3.68 8.90 5.08
CA ALA A 166 4.29 7.58 4.94
C ALA A 166 5.55 7.45 5.82
N LEU A 167 6.46 8.44 5.78
CA LEU A 167 7.68 8.46 6.60
C LEU A 167 7.42 8.60 8.10
N LYS A 168 6.30 9.23 8.51
CA LYS A 168 5.87 9.23 9.91
C LYS A 168 5.42 7.85 10.38
N ARG A 169 4.88 7.03 9.46
CA ARG A 169 4.42 5.66 9.76
C ARG A 169 5.56 4.65 9.68
N ASP A 170 6.43 4.80 8.69
CA ASP A 170 7.63 4.01 8.48
C ASP A 170 8.77 4.93 8.01
N SER A 171 9.65 5.30 8.94
CA SER A 171 10.77 6.21 8.67
C SER A 171 11.82 5.62 7.72
N ALA A 172 11.81 4.30 7.50
CA ALA A 172 12.73 3.61 6.61
C ALA A 172 12.15 3.40 5.20
N HIS A 173 10.95 3.89 4.91
CA HIS A 173 10.29 3.68 3.62
C HIS A 173 11.01 4.45 2.49
N ASN A 174 11.96 3.78 1.83
CA ASN A 174 12.88 4.43 0.88
C ASN A 174 12.17 5.17 -0.26
N ASP A 175 11.16 4.54 -0.89
CA ASP A 175 10.41 5.14 -2.00
C ASP A 175 9.70 6.45 -1.61
N ALA A 176 9.40 6.68 -0.32
CA ALA A 176 8.82 7.94 0.15
C ALA A 176 9.84 9.10 0.10
N ASN A 177 11.13 8.84 0.40
CA ASN A 177 12.19 9.84 0.26
C ASN A 177 12.41 10.21 -1.21
N PHE A 178 12.35 9.25 -2.13
CA PHE A 178 12.41 9.53 -3.57
C PHE A 178 11.22 10.38 -4.03
N GLY A 179 10.01 10.03 -3.58
CA GLY A 179 8.80 10.81 -3.83
C GLY A 179 8.90 12.25 -3.31
N LEU A 180 9.46 12.46 -2.11
CA LEU A 180 9.73 13.80 -1.57
C LEU A 180 10.74 14.56 -2.42
N ALA A 181 11.84 13.94 -2.83
CA ALA A 181 12.85 14.58 -3.67
C ALA A 181 12.22 15.11 -4.98
N LEU A 182 11.46 14.26 -5.68
CA LEU A 182 10.75 14.66 -6.89
C LEU A 182 9.72 15.77 -6.64
N SER A 183 8.98 15.68 -5.53
CA SER A 183 7.97 16.68 -5.17
C SER A 183 8.61 18.04 -4.89
N TYR A 184 9.66 18.09 -4.08
CA TYR A 184 10.38 19.32 -3.76
C TYR A 184 11.10 19.91 -4.97
N MET A 185 11.68 19.07 -5.83
CA MET A 185 12.26 19.50 -7.09
C MET A 185 11.22 20.21 -7.97
N LYS A 186 10.01 19.64 -8.14
CA LYS A 186 8.90 20.28 -8.88
C LYS A 186 8.42 21.58 -8.23
N LEU A 187 8.55 21.72 -6.92
CA LEU A 187 8.20 22.94 -6.17
C LEU A 187 9.29 24.02 -6.19
N GLY A 188 10.47 23.75 -6.78
CA GLY A 188 11.62 24.65 -6.71
C GLY A 188 12.31 24.69 -5.33
N ARG A 189 11.95 23.76 -4.46
CA ARG A 189 12.47 23.59 -3.08
C ARG A 189 13.72 22.73 -3.11
N PHE A 190 14.77 23.24 -3.76
CA PHE A 190 15.92 22.41 -4.14
C PHE A 190 16.76 21.92 -2.96
N GLU A 191 16.88 22.69 -1.87
CA GLU A 191 17.58 22.24 -0.66
C GLU A 191 16.90 21.01 -0.05
N GLU A 192 15.57 21.05 0.08
CA GLU A 192 14.80 19.93 0.62
C GLU A 192 14.77 18.74 -0.33
N SER A 193 14.81 18.99 -1.65
CA SER A 193 14.99 17.96 -2.66
C SER A 193 16.33 17.24 -2.50
N ILE A 194 17.43 18.00 -2.31
CA ILE A 194 18.77 17.45 -2.09
C ILE A 194 18.79 16.55 -0.86
N ASP A 195 18.20 17.00 0.26
CA ASP A 195 18.18 16.24 1.51
C ASP A 195 17.38 14.93 1.37
N ALA A 196 16.22 14.98 0.72
CA ALA A 196 15.41 13.79 0.46
C ALA A 196 16.10 12.82 -0.52
N ALA A 197 16.71 13.34 -1.59
CA ALA A 197 17.43 12.53 -2.57
C ALA A 197 18.65 11.83 -1.97
N LYS A 198 19.41 12.50 -1.09
CA LYS A 198 20.53 11.89 -0.36
C LYS A 198 20.07 10.72 0.49
N LYS A 199 19.03 10.93 1.33
CA LYS A 199 18.45 9.86 2.15
C LYS A 199 18.04 8.66 1.31
N PHE A 200 17.41 8.90 0.16
CA PHE A 200 17.02 7.84 -0.75
C PHE A 200 18.23 7.06 -1.32
N VAL A 201 19.21 7.78 -1.85
CA VAL A 201 20.42 7.20 -2.48
C VAL A 201 21.28 6.43 -1.48
N ASP A 202 21.34 6.89 -0.23
CA ASP A 202 22.13 6.28 0.85
C ASP A 202 21.58 4.90 1.26
N SER A 203 20.25 4.71 1.24
CA SER A 203 19.60 3.43 1.53
C SER A 203 19.29 2.57 0.30
N GLU A 204 19.32 3.13 -0.91
CA GLU A 204 18.99 2.37 -2.12
C GLU A 204 20.14 1.44 -2.55
N THR A 205 19.77 0.19 -2.81
CA THR A 205 20.67 -0.89 -3.24
C THR A 205 20.44 -1.30 -4.69
N ASP A 206 19.24 -1.05 -5.23
CA ASP A 206 18.94 -1.25 -6.64
C ASP A 206 19.64 -0.17 -7.48
N SER A 207 20.53 -0.62 -8.36
CA SER A 207 21.39 0.26 -9.17
C SER A 207 20.62 1.21 -10.10
N ILE A 208 19.46 0.79 -10.61
CA ILE A 208 18.63 1.58 -11.53
C ILE A 208 17.94 2.69 -10.74
N LYS A 209 17.24 2.32 -9.66
CA LYS A 209 16.59 3.29 -8.76
C LYS A 209 17.59 4.27 -8.16
N LYS A 210 18.75 3.79 -7.72
CA LYS A 210 19.82 4.62 -7.18
C LYS A 210 20.31 5.65 -8.19
N SER A 211 20.46 5.25 -9.45
CA SER A 211 20.80 6.17 -10.54
C SER A 211 19.75 7.27 -10.72
N ASP A 212 18.46 6.95 -10.60
CA ASP A 212 17.40 7.96 -10.73
C ASP A 212 17.46 8.97 -9.57
N GLY A 213 17.71 8.49 -8.35
CA GLY A 213 17.93 9.35 -7.18
C GLY A 213 19.14 10.28 -7.34
N LEU A 214 20.25 9.74 -7.85
CA LEU A 214 21.46 10.52 -8.15
C LEU A 214 21.23 11.57 -9.25
N ASN A 215 20.42 11.25 -10.26
CA ASN A 215 20.03 12.22 -11.28
C ASN A 215 19.18 13.35 -10.70
N VAL A 216 18.21 13.06 -9.83
CA VAL A 216 17.40 14.09 -9.13
C VAL A 216 18.30 14.98 -8.25
N LEU A 217 19.27 14.39 -7.56
CA LEU A 217 20.26 15.11 -6.76
C LEU A 217 21.09 16.07 -7.64
N GLY A 218 21.53 15.61 -8.82
CA GLY A 218 22.26 16.45 -9.78
C GLY A 218 21.43 17.62 -10.31
N VAL A 219 20.17 17.39 -10.68
CA VAL A 219 19.24 18.45 -11.14
C VAL A 219 19.02 19.49 -10.05
N SER A 220 18.88 19.04 -8.80
CA SER A 220 18.66 19.94 -7.67
C SER A 220 19.91 20.80 -7.37
N TYR A 221 21.12 20.23 -7.45
CA TYR A 221 22.35 21.01 -7.32
C TYR A 221 22.56 21.99 -8.49
N GLU A 222 22.24 21.59 -9.72
CA GLU A 222 22.32 22.44 -10.91
C GLU A 222 21.40 23.66 -10.76
N ALA A 223 20.17 23.46 -10.27
CA ALA A 223 19.22 24.53 -10.00
C ALA A 223 19.72 25.51 -8.92
N MET A 224 20.48 25.02 -7.93
CA MET A 224 21.16 25.82 -6.91
C MET A 224 22.48 26.43 -7.38
N ARG A 225 22.85 26.25 -8.66
CA ARG A 225 24.11 26.71 -9.26
C ARG A 225 25.36 26.08 -8.65
N ASP A 226 25.24 24.96 -7.94
CA ASP A 226 26.38 24.15 -7.49
C ASP A 226 26.81 23.19 -8.60
N VAL A 227 27.44 23.75 -9.63
CA VAL A 227 27.85 23.06 -10.86
C VAL A 227 28.77 21.87 -10.56
N ALA A 228 29.64 22.00 -9.56
CA ALA A 228 30.58 20.94 -9.19
C ALA A 228 29.85 19.70 -8.66
N LYS A 229 28.94 19.89 -7.69
CA LYS A 229 28.16 18.77 -7.15
C LYS A 229 27.14 18.22 -8.14
N ALA A 230 26.58 19.06 -9.01
CA ALA A 230 25.71 18.60 -10.07
C ALA A 230 26.43 17.62 -11.01
N LYS A 231 27.62 18.01 -11.50
CA LYS A 231 28.46 17.15 -12.36
C LYS A 231 28.80 15.83 -11.68
N GLU A 232 29.22 15.88 -10.41
CA GLU A 232 29.55 14.68 -9.62
C GLU A 232 28.35 13.73 -9.48
N ALA A 233 27.16 14.28 -9.15
CA ALA A 233 25.95 13.47 -9.00
C ALA A 233 25.54 12.82 -10.32
N TYR A 234 25.63 13.53 -11.45
CA TYR A 234 25.35 12.95 -12.76
C TYR A 234 26.38 11.88 -13.17
N GLN A 235 27.66 12.05 -12.86
CA GLN A 235 28.68 11.01 -13.06
C GLN A 235 28.35 9.74 -12.29
N LYS A 236 28.06 9.88 -10.99
CA LYS A 236 27.65 8.75 -10.14
C LYS A 236 26.38 8.08 -10.63
N ALA A 237 25.41 8.85 -11.17
CA ALA A 237 24.21 8.29 -11.76
C ALA A 237 24.55 7.38 -12.95
N VAL A 238 25.37 7.85 -13.90
CA VAL A 238 25.81 7.05 -15.06
C VAL A 238 26.66 5.84 -14.64
N GLU A 239 27.49 5.97 -13.61
CA GLU A 239 28.24 4.84 -13.04
C GLU A 239 27.32 3.78 -12.42
N SER A 240 26.26 4.21 -11.73
CA SER A 240 25.28 3.32 -11.11
C SER A 240 24.40 2.63 -12.15
N ASN A 241 23.97 3.36 -13.19
CA ASN A 241 23.21 2.80 -14.31
C ASN A 241 23.70 3.43 -15.63
N PRO A 242 24.55 2.72 -16.39
CA PRO A 242 25.01 3.17 -17.69
C PRO A 242 23.92 3.35 -18.74
N ASP A 243 22.67 2.94 -18.50
CA ASP A 243 21.54 3.14 -19.41
C ASP A 243 20.62 4.31 -19.00
N ASN A 244 21.00 5.09 -17.98
CA ASN A 244 20.22 6.27 -17.59
C ASN A 244 20.44 7.44 -18.56
N GLU A 245 19.58 7.53 -19.58
CA GLU A 245 19.66 8.56 -20.62
C GLU A 245 19.47 10.00 -20.09
N TYR A 246 18.68 10.19 -19.03
CA TYR A 246 18.53 11.50 -18.39
C TYR A 246 19.86 11.96 -17.78
N ALA A 247 20.53 11.08 -17.03
CA ALA A 247 21.81 11.37 -16.41
C ALA A 247 22.91 11.63 -17.46
N LYS A 248 22.97 10.84 -18.54
CA LYS A 248 23.91 11.06 -19.66
C LYS A 248 23.70 12.42 -20.31
N THR A 249 22.44 12.74 -20.64
CA THR A 249 22.07 14.01 -21.26
C THR A 249 22.48 15.18 -20.36
N ASN A 250 22.19 15.08 -19.06
CA ASN A 250 22.55 16.09 -18.09
C ASN A 250 24.06 16.25 -17.94
N LEU A 251 24.81 15.14 -17.81
CA LEU A 251 26.27 15.14 -17.70
C LEU A 251 26.94 15.74 -18.94
N SER A 252 26.40 15.49 -20.15
CA SER A 252 27.00 15.97 -21.40
C SER A 252 27.13 17.50 -21.50
N ARG A 253 26.35 18.24 -20.71
CA ARG A 253 26.40 19.72 -20.64
C ARG A 253 27.65 20.23 -19.92
N TYR A 254 28.30 19.37 -19.12
CA TYR A 254 29.47 19.71 -18.31
C TYR A 254 30.74 19.30 -19.05
N LYS A 255 31.28 20.24 -19.83
CA LYS A 255 32.59 20.08 -20.47
C LYS A 255 33.73 19.95 -19.45
#